data_AF-A0A8H4MYY1-F1
#
_entry.id   AF-A0A8H4MYY1-F1
#
_cell.length_a   1.000
_cell.length_b   1.000
_cell.length_c   1.000
_cell.angle_alpha   90.00
_cell.angle_beta   90.00
_cell.angle_gamma   90.00
#
_symmetry.space_group_name_H-M   'P 1'
#
loop_
_entity.id
_entity.type
_entity.pdbx_description
1 polymer ?
#
loop_
_entity_poly.entity_id
_entity_poly.type
_entity_poly.pdbx_seq_one_letter_code
_entity_poly.pdbx_strand_id
1 'polypeptide(L)'
;MSSPLSSPSDPLVTFHRLPPRFPSSSSSSSIYTATPPAHHVGASGAGKPSSFRNPWPSFAQDGHKGLLPVVRTRFLSRERKFVPVPAGREGLVRVVVPDWGWGGVATGGGDGREGQDANEGRLKATWIGHASWLVETGVKRGAPVCMPSITLTDCAEVPVTTMLSPVEPGEGSPSPGSGEEGDDGEKEVERKDRGIRILLDPVWSERMSPVRFAAPKRFSPTPCGLEDLPDPVDLVCVSHDHYDHLDAATVKFLVGRERRRGAGAGRGVLFLCGLGGARHLVGMGVREEEVVELDWWEGLRVQVRGVRGAVKVVCTPSQHVSGRGVLDAGKALWCSWVIEELGLGDEDGDGKQSRGGSGETASTGDGSKEMMEQGKAGVNVSGGGVGGNSSSNKRLYFAGDTGYRSVPAGAEKDRDAIAKLPHCPAFAEIGELYGPFDLALLPIGCYSPRTFMSPVHCAPDDAVCMHKELRSRMSVGMHYGTVRGALSEQYEDVREPPRLWKEEAERAGLRWGKEVGVCNIGETVLV
;
A
#
# COMPACT_ATOMS: atom_id res chain seq x y z
N MET A 1 35.61 -33.37 -20.05
CA MET A 1 35.11 -32.94 -18.72
C MET A 1 34.20 -31.76 -18.97
N SER A 2 32.93 -32.03 -19.21
CA SER A 2 31.90 -31.02 -19.40
C SER A 2 31.34 -30.71 -18.02
N SER A 3 31.54 -29.48 -17.54
CA SER A 3 30.94 -29.00 -16.31
C SER A 3 29.41 -29.10 -16.41
N PRO A 4 28.70 -29.63 -15.40
CA PRO A 4 27.24 -29.58 -15.42
C PRO A 4 26.83 -28.11 -15.34
N LEU A 5 25.97 -27.70 -16.28
CA LEU A 5 25.26 -26.42 -16.22
C LEU A 5 24.59 -26.34 -14.84
N SER A 6 24.94 -25.32 -14.07
CA SER A 6 24.28 -25.03 -12.80
C SER A 6 22.78 -24.93 -13.05
N SER A 7 21.99 -25.75 -12.38
CA SER A 7 20.54 -25.61 -12.32
C SER A 7 20.17 -24.16 -11.99
N PRO A 8 19.14 -23.58 -12.62
CA PRO A 8 18.66 -22.26 -12.20
C PRO A 8 18.28 -22.35 -10.72
N SER A 9 18.94 -21.56 -9.87
CA SER A 9 18.58 -21.47 -8.45
C SER A 9 17.13 -20.99 -8.34
N ASP A 10 16.27 -21.72 -7.62
CA ASP A 10 14.88 -21.33 -7.39
C ASP A 10 14.78 -19.86 -6.92
N PRO A 11 13.80 -19.09 -7.43
CA PRO A 11 13.66 -17.68 -7.09
C PRO A 11 13.33 -17.50 -5.60
N LEU A 12 13.87 -16.43 -4.99
CA LEU A 12 13.60 -16.09 -3.59
C LEU A 12 12.13 -15.70 -3.37
N VAL A 13 11.52 -15.02 -4.34
CA VAL A 13 10.11 -14.60 -4.31
C VAL A 13 9.37 -15.31 -5.45
N THR A 14 8.29 -16.03 -5.12
CA THR A 14 7.38 -16.67 -6.07
C THR A 14 6.01 -16.02 -5.99
N PHE A 15 5.28 -15.98 -7.10
CA PHE A 15 3.92 -15.45 -7.11
C PHE A 15 3.04 -16.12 -8.16
N HIS A 16 1.74 -16.09 -7.90
CA HIS A 16 0.69 -16.51 -8.84
C HIS A 16 -0.27 -15.34 -9.05
N ARG A 17 -0.64 -15.07 -10.30
CA ARG A 17 -1.70 -14.09 -10.61
C ARG A 17 -3.03 -14.63 -10.14
N LEU A 18 -3.80 -13.78 -9.48
CA LEU A 18 -5.17 -14.05 -9.05
C LEU A 18 -6.14 -13.52 -10.10
N PRO A 19 -7.28 -14.21 -10.33
CA PRO A 19 -8.31 -13.68 -11.20
C PRO A 19 -8.85 -12.36 -10.63
N PRO A 20 -9.14 -11.36 -11.49
CA PRO A 20 -9.66 -10.09 -11.02
C PRO A 20 -11.04 -10.27 -10.38
N ARG A 21 -11.26 -9.59 -9.24
CA ARG A 21 -12.55 -9.59 -8.54
C ARG A 21 -13.20 -8.22 -8.67
N PHE A 22 -14.30 -8.17 -9.42
CA PHE A 22 -15.09 -6.96 -9.61
C PHE A 22 -16.26 -6.90 -8.61
N PRO A 23 -16.73 -5.69 -8.25
CA PRO A 23 -17.87 -5.52 -7.34
C PRO A 23 -19.14 -6.20 -7.86
N SER A 24 -19.98 -6.73 -6.97
CA SER A 24 -21.19 -7.50 -7.34
C SER A 24 -22.22 -6.71 -8.17
N SER A 25 -22.23 -5.38 -8.03
CA SER A 25 -22.99 -4.43 -8.86
C SER A 25 -22.49 -4.33 -10.31
N SER A 26 -21.38 -5.01 -10.65
CA SER A 26 -20.79 -5.03 -11.97
C SER A 26 -21.53 -6.00 -12.90
N SER A 27 -22.62 -5.54 -13.52
CA SER A 27 -23.14 -6.16 -14.74
C SER A 27 -22.10 -6.09 -15.87
N SER A 28 -22.41 -6.65 -17.04
CA SER A 28 -21.63 -6.44 -18.28
C SER A 28 -21.51 -4.96 -18.71
N SER A 29 -22.14 -4.03 -17.98
CA SER A 29 -22.03 -2.58 -18.17
C SER A 29 -21.24 -1.86 -17.07
N SER A 30 -20.47 -2.58 -16.24
CA SER A 30 -19.56 -1.97 -15.25
C SER A 30 -18.42 -1.21 -15.92
N ILE A 31 -17.96 -0.14 -15.30
CA ILE A 31 -16.81 0.63 -15.78
C ILE A 31 -15.52 -0.21 -15.83
N TYR A 32 -15.44 -1.28 -15.04
CA TYR A 32 -14.28 -2.17 -14.97
C TYR A 32 -14.32 -3.32 -15.97
N THR A 33 -15.51 -3.77 -16.38
CA THR A 33 -15.70 -4.91 -17.28
C THR A 33 -16.05 -4.51 -18.72
N ALA A 34 -16.21 -3.21 -18.98
CA ALA A 34 -16.33 -2.69 -20.34
C ALA A 34 -15.11 -3.06 -21.19
N THR A 35 -15.28 -3.12 -22.52
CA THR A 35 -14.19 -3.42 -23.47
C THR A 35 -13.95 -2.25 -24.42
N PRO A 36 -12.87 -1.47 -24.25
CA PRO A 36 -11.92 -1.54 -23.14
C PRO A 36 -12.51 -0.98 -21.82
N PRO A 37 -11.91 -1.29 -20.65
CA PRO A 37 -12.31 -0.70 -19.38
C PRO A 37 -12.37 0.83 -19.44
N ALA A 38 -13.24 1.46 -18.66
CA ALA A 38 -13.52 2.89 -18.81
C ALA A 38 -12.30 3.79 -18.53
N HIS A 39 -11.37 3.32 -17.71
CA HIS A 39 -10.10 3.99 -17.40
C HIS A 39 -9.04 3.80 -18.49
N HIS A 40 -9.21 2.88 -19.44
CA HIS A 40 -8.28 2.66 -20.55
C HIS A 40 -8.50 3.64 -21.69
N VAL A 41 -7.40 4.16 -22.24
CA VAL A 41 -7.39 5.03 -23.42
C VAL A 41 -6.45 4.45 -24.48
N GLY A 42 -6.91 4.47 -25.73
CA GLY A 42 -6.15 3.97 -26.88
C GLY A 42 -6.02 2.45 -26.97
N ALA A 43 -6.73 1.71 -26.12
CA ALA A 43 -6.89 0.26 -26.26
C ALA A 43 -7.98 -0.06 -27.30
N SER A 44 -7.68 -0.93 -28.26
CA SER A 44 -8.67 -1.54 -29.16
C SER A 44 -8.78 -3.04 -28.87
N GLY A 45 -9.97 -3.51 -28.49
CA GLY A 45 -10.17 -4.91 -28.10
C GLY A 45 -9.34 -5.29 -26.87
N ALA A 46 -8.58 -6.39 -26.96
CA ALA A 46 -7.68 -6.89 -25.89
C ALA A 46 -6.27 -6.25 -25.91
N GLY A 47 -6.06 -5.17 -26.67
CA GLY A 47 -4.76 -4.49 -26.74
C GLY A 47 -4.41 -3.74 -25.44
N LYS A 48 -3.12 -3.67 -25.10
CA LYS A 48 -2.62 -2.90 -23.95
C LYS A 48 -2.95 -1.41 -24.11
N PRO A 49 -3.51 -0.73 -23.08
CA PRO A 49 -3.79 0.71 -23.14
C PRO A 49 -2.52 1.52 -23.35
N SER A 50 -2.63 2.62 -24.10
CA SER A 50 -1.52 3.56 -24.31
C SER A 50 -1.49 4.68 -23.25
N SER A 51 -2.61 4.93 -22.60
CA SER A 51 -2.77 5.86 -21.49
C SER A 51 -4.03 5.54 -20.69
N PHE A 52 -4.22 6.26 -19.59
CA PHE A 52 -5.27 6.08 -18.61
C PHE A 52 -5.98 7.40 -18.33
N ARG A 53 -7.25 7.30 -17.96
CA ARG A 53 -8.08 8.45 -17.53
C ARG A 53 -8.88 8.09 -16.29
N ASN A 54 -9.21 9.12 -15.51
CA ASN A 54 -10.13 8.96 -14.40
C ASN A 54 -11.58 8.81 -14.93
N PRO A 55 -12.29 7.70 -14.64
CA PRO A 55 -13.61 7.44 -15.19
C PRO A 55 -14.76 7.97 -14.32
N TRP A 56 -14.51 8.41 -13.08
CA TRP A 56 -15.59 8.69 -12.14
C TRP A 56 -16.18 10.10 -12.32
N PRO A 57 -17.51 10.26 -12.19
CA PRO A 57 -18.15 11.58 -12.21
C PRO A 57 -17.66 12.53 -11.11
N SER A 58 -17.14 11.99 -10.01
CA SER A 58 -16.55 12.73 -8.89
C SER A 58 -15.22 13.39 -9.22
N PHE A 59 -14.62 13.09 -10.39
CA PHE A 59 -13.38 13.70 -10.86
C PHE A 59 -13.65 14.83 -11.86
N ALA A 60 -13.51 16.07 -11.40
CA ALA A 60 -13.64 17.24 -12.24
C ALA A 60 -12.42 17.38 -13.16
N GLN A 61 -12.60 17.06 -14.45
CA GLN A 61 -11.53 17.12 -15.44
C GLN A 61 -10.96 18.54 -15.67
N ASP A 62 -11.72 19.59 -15.37
CA ASP A 62 -11.38 20.96 -15.74
C ASP A 62 -10.37 21.62 -14.78
N GLY A 63 -10.21 21.09 -13.56
CA GLY A 63 -9.27 21.62 -12.56
C GLY A 63 -7.79 21.33 -12.88
N HIS A 64 -7.51 20.25 -13.62
CA HIS A 64 -6.14 19.72 -13.82
C HIS A 64 -5.64 19.79 -15.27
N LYS A 65 -6.42 20.32 -16.21
CA LYS A 65 -6.00 20.42 -17.61
C LYS A 65 -5.18 21.69 -17.86
N GLY A 66 -3.88 21.51 -18.08
CA GLY A 66 -2.97 22.50 -18.64
C GLY A 66 -2.19 23.34 -17.63
N LEU A 67 -1.18 24.06 -18.12
CA LEU A 67 -0.28 24.88 -17.30
C LEU A 67 -0.97 26.14 -16.74
N LEU A 68 -2.00 26.65 -17.42
CA LEU A 68 -2.64 27.92 -17.09
C LEU A 68 -3.36 27.90 -15.73
N PRO A 69 -4.17 26.89 -15.38
CA PRO A 69 -4.77 26.77 -14.04
C PRO A 69 -3.74 26.63 -12.92
N VAL A 70 -2.64 25.88 -13.17
CA VAL A 70 -1.51 25.75 -12.23
C VAL A 70 -0.83 27.09 -12.01
N VAL A 71 -0.50 27.81 -13.09
CA VAL A 71 0.11 29.15 -13.03
C VAL A 71 -0.81 30.14 -12.34
N ARG A 72 -2.11 30.13 -12.67
CA ARG A 72 -3.11 30.99 -12.03
C ARG A 72 -3.22 30.72 -10.54
N THR A 73 -3.30 29.45 -10.13
CA THR A 73 -3.34 29.07 -8.72
C THR A 73 -2.05 29.53 -8.03
N ARG A 74 -0.89 29.11 -8.56
CA ARG A 74 0.44 29.37 -7.98
C ARG A 74 0.90 30.84 -7.98
N PHE A 75 0.46 31.66 -8.93
CA PHE A 75 0.95 33.03 -9.13
C PHE A 75 -0.13 34.11 -9.03
N LEU A 76 -1.41 33.79 -9.25
CA LEU A 76 -2.49 34.79 -9.34
C LEU A 76 -3.60 34.62 -8.28
N SER A 77 -3.58 33.57 -7.46
CA SER A 77 -4.55 33.42 -6.36
C SER A 77 -4.29 34.42 -5.23
N ARG A 78 -5.37 35.11 -4.80
CA ARG A 78 -5.37 36.11 -3.72
C ARG A 78 -5.54 35.50 -2.33
N GLU A 79 -5.99 34.25 -2.22
CA GLU A 79 -6.24 33.55 -0.94
C GLU A 79 -5.06 32.66 -0.53
N ARG A 80 -3.84 33.21 -0.46
CA ARG A 80 -2.68 32.47 0.02
C ARG A 80 -2.65 32.50 1.55
N LYS A 81 -2.80 31.34 2.17
CA LYS A 81 -2.64 31.14 3.61
C LYS A 81 -1.28 30.48 3.89
N PHE A 82 -0.21 31.05 3.33
CA PHE A 82 1.12 30.50 3.56
C PHE A 82 1.48 30.64 5.04
N VAL A 83 1.61 29.51 5.72
CA VAL A 83 2.16 29.45 7.08
C VAL A 83 3.53 28.80 6.97
N PRO A 84 4.64 29.46 7.36
CA PRO A 84 5.97 28.85 7.30
C PRO A 84 6.07 27.63 8.23
N VAL A 85 6.97 26.70 7.93
CA VAL A 85 7.24 25.59 8.87
C VAL A 85 7.84 26.20 10.14
N PRO A 86 7.30 25.88 11.34
CA PRO A 86 7.84 26.42 12.59
C PRO A 86 9.32 26.05 12.77
N ALA A 87 10.17 27.05 13.01
CA ALA A 87 11.62 26.84 13.20
C ALA A 87 11.93 25.94 14.40
N GLY A 88 11.18 26.08 15.50
CA GLY A 88 11.30 25.25 16.70
C GLY A 88 10.69 23.84 16.56
N ARG A 89 10.14 23.49 15.38
CA ARG A 89 9.43 22.22 15.12
C ARG A 89 8.22 21.94 16.02
N GLU A 90 7.76 22.94 16.77
CA GLU A 90 6.59 22.82 17.64
C GLU A 90 5.33 22.45 16.85
N GLY A 91 4.62 21.42 17.33
CA GLY A 91 3.42 20.89 16.67
C GLY A 91 3.69 20.06 15.41
N LEU A 92 4.95 19.90 14.98
CA LEU A 92 5.29 18.93 13.94
C LEU A 92 5.28 17.51 14.48
N VAL A 93 5.05 16.55 13.59
CA VAL A 93 5.19 15.12 13.89
C VAL A 93 6.61 14.85 14.37
N ARG A 94 6.74 14.06 15.46
CA ARG A 94 8.06 13.66 15.96
C ARG A 94 8.68 12.64 15.01
N VAL A 95 10.00 12.65 14.95
CA VAL A 95 10.78 11.61 14.27
C VAL A 95 11.44 10.77 15.35
N VAL A 96 11.19 9.47 15.33
CA VAL A 96 11.73 8.48 16.25
C VAL A 96 12.56 7.46 15.47
N VAL A 97 13.53 6.83 16.14
CA VAL A 97 14.26 5.71 15.56
C VAL A 97 13.31 4.51 15.50
N PRO A 98 13.15 3.83 14.35
CA PRO A 98 12.28 2.68 14.26
C PRO A 98 12.80 1.52 15.10
N ASP A 99 11.91 0.90 15.89
CA ASP A 99 12.15 -0.39 16.54
C ASP A 99 11.62 -1.57 15.69
N TRP A 100 11.04 -1.25 14.53
CA TRP A 100 10.43 -2.18 13.57
C TRP A 100 9.28 -3.01 14.16
N GLY A 101 8.72 -2.60 15.30
CA GLY A 101 7.75 -3.36 16.07
C GLY A 101 8.34 -4.66 16.65
N TRP A 102 9.67 -4.76 16.78
CA TRP A 102 10.36 -5.90 17.37
C TRP A 102 10.57 -5.73 18.88
N GLY A 103 10.41 -4.52 19.41
CA GLY A 103 10.54 -4.22 20.84
C GLY A 103 9.26 -4.51 21.62
N GLY A 104 9.39 -5.26 22.72
CA GLY A 104 8.55 -5.10 23.90
C GLY A 104 9.18 -4.04 24.81
N VAL A 105 8.37 -3.30 25.56
CA VAL A 105 8.83 -2.29 26.51
C VAL A 105 9.97 -2.86 27.38
N ALA A 106 11.17 -2.28 27.30
CA ALA A 106 12.27 -2.62 28.20
C ALA A 106 12.01 -2.06 29.61
N THR A 107 11.08 -2.66 30.34
CA THR A 107 11.01 -2.52 31.79
C THR A 107 11.96 -3.54 32.41
N GLY A 108 13.22 -3.14 32.56
CA GLY A 108 14.18 -3.69 33.51
C GLY A 108 14.38 -5.22 33.57
N GLY A 109 15.52 -5.69 33.07
CA GLY A 109 16.22 -6.86 33.64
C GLY A 109 15.68 -8.27 33.31
N GLY A 110 14.77 -8.44 32.36
CA GLY A 110 14.33 -9.75 31.86
C GLY A 110 15.00 -10.16 30.54
N ASP A 111 15.23 -11.46 30.34
CA ASP A 111 15.65 -12.07 29.06
C ASP A 111 14.69 -11.59 27.95
N GLY A 112 15.21 -10.97 26.89
CA GLY A 112 14.45 -10.24 25.85
C GLY A 112 13.43 -11.06 25.04
N ARG A 113 13.14 -12.29 25.46
CA ARG A 113 12.15 -13.21 24.90
C ARG A 113 10.70 -12.80 25.22
N GLU A 114 10.41 -12.21 26.38
CA GLU A 114 9.04 -11.84 26.77
C GLU A 114 8.39 -10.78 25.85
N GLY A 115 9.17 -9.85 25.29
CA GLY A 115 8.67 -8.82 24.37
C GLY A 115 8.38 -9.33 22.96
N GLN A 116 9.05 -10.40 22.54
CA GLN A 116 8.91 -11.00 21.22
C GLN A 116 7.64 -11.86 21.10
N ASP A 117 7.22 -12.47 22.22
CA ASP A 117 5.96 -13.22 22.33
C ASP A 117 4.72 -12.30 22.25
N ALA A 118 4.82 -11.06 22.75
CA ALA A 118 3.69 -10.11 22.76
C ALA A 118 3.27 -9.61 21.37
N ASN A 119 4.16 -9.72 20.36
CA ASN A 119 3.91 -9.27 18.99
C ASN A 119 3.71 -10.43 18.00
N GLU A 120 3.59 -11.66 18.49
CA GLU A 120 3.36 -12.85 17.66
C GLU A 120 2.02 -12.73 16.91
N GLY A 121 2.05 -13.04 15.61
CA GLY A 121 0.88 -13.04 14.74
C GLY A 121 0.28 -11.66 14.42
N ARG A 122 0.93 -10.57 14.81
CA ARG A 122 0.49 -9.19 14.55
C ARG A 122 1.12 -8.64 13.28
N LEU A 123 0.32 -7.93 12.49
CA LEU A 123 0.82 -7.18 11.34
C LEU A 123 1.50 -5.90 11.86
N LYS A 124 2.68 -5.59 11.31
CA LYS A 124 3.47 -4.42 11.70
C LYS A 124 3.52 -3.43 10.56
N ALA A 125 3.20 -2.16 10.80
CA ALA A 125 3.28 -1.09 9.82
C ALA A 125 4.08 0.09 10.39
N THR A 126 5.29 0.31 9.89
CA THR A 126 6.19 1.37 10.33
C THR A 126 6.13 2.56 9.39
N TRP A 127 5.80 3.73 9.91
CA TRP A 127 5.69 4.93 9.07
C TRP A 127 7.08 5.53 8.81
N ILE A 128 7.51 5.61 7.56
CA ILE A 128 8.79 6.24 7.20
C ILE A 128 8.61 7.75 6.98
N GLY A 129 7.37 8.21 6.88
CA GLY A 129 6.98 9.59 6.60
C GLY A 129 6.43 9.75 5.18
N HIS A 130 5.56 10.74 4.99
CA HIS A 130 4.82 10.95 3.73
C HIS A 130 3.89 9.76 3.47
N ALA A 131 3.90 9.16 2.28
CA ALA A 131 3.22 7.90 1.98
C ALA A 131 4.12 6.66 2.11
N SER A 132 5.37 6.81 2.59
CA SER A 132 6.30 5.68 2.69
C SER A 132 6.03 4.85 3.95
N TRP A 133 5.82 3.55 3.78
CA TRP A 133 5.60 2.60 4.88
C TRP A 133 6.38 1.31 4.66
N LEU A 134 6.89 0.73 5.75
CA LEU A 134 7.34 -0.66 5.79
C LEU A 134 6.29 -1.50 6.52
N VAL A 135 5.71 -2.46 5.81
CA VAL A 135 4.77 -3.44 6.35
C VAL A 135 5.47 -4.79 6.51
N GLU A 136 5.31 -5.45 7.65
CA GLU A 136 5.73 -6.83 7.87
C GLU A 136 4.50 -7.65 8.28
N THR A 137 4.21 -8.72 7.56
CA THR A 137 3.11 -9.62 7.91
C THR A 137 3.38 -10.32 9.25
N GLY A 138 2.33 -10.65 9.98
CA GLY A 138 2.42 -11.38 11.23
C GLY A 138 2.99 -12.79 11.05
N VAL A 139 3.70 -13.25 12.08
CA VAL A 139 4.26 -14.60 12.16
C VAL A 139 3.63 -15.33 13.33
N LYS A 140 3.01 -16.48 13.07
CA LYS A 140 2.66 -17.44 14.13
C LYS A 140 3.75 -18.51 14.22
N ARG A 141 4.23 -18.83 15.42
CA ARG A 141 5.15 -19.94 15.66
C ARG A 141 4.48 -21.24 15.20
N GLY A 142 5.26 -22.08 14.52
CA GLY A 142 4.77 -23.34 13.95
C GLY A 142 4.01 -23.23 12.62
N ALA A 143 3.72 -22.02 12.11
CA ALA A 143 3.22 -21.88 10.74
C ALA A 143 4.27 -22.43 9.76
N PRO A 144 3.88 -23.17 8.69
CA PRO A 144 4.86 -23.76 7.80
C PRO A 144 5.76 -22.68 7.18
N VAL A 145 7.04 -23.02 6.99
CA VAL A 145 7.97 -22.18 6.22
C VAL A 145 7.86 -22.63 4.77
N CYS A 146 7.85 -21.70 3.82
CA CYS A 146 7.92 -22.05 2.41
C CYS A 146 9.26 -22.76 2.13
N MET A 147 9.18 -24.06 1.82
CA MET A 147 10.31 -24.92 1.45
C MET A 147 10.52 -24.86 -0.07
N PRO A 148 11.75 -25.05 -0.58
CA PRO A 148 11.96 -25.20 -2.02
C PRO A 148 11.21 -26.43 -2.52
N SER A 149 10.45 -26.25 -3.60
CA SER A 149 9.67 -27.26 -4.35
C SER A 149 8.38 -27.82 -3.71
N ILE A 150 7.25 -27.25 -4.13
CA ILE A 150 6.14 -28.06 -4.66
C ILE A 150 5.78 -27.46 -6.02
N THR A 151 6.13 -28.16 -7.09
CA THR A 151 5.54 -27.94 -8.42
C THR A 151 4.03 -28.12 -8.31
N LEU A 152 3.28 -27.00 -8.31
CA LEU A 152 1.89 -26.99 -8.73
C LEU A 152 1.88 -27.18 -10.25
N THR A 153 1.96 -28.43 -10.68
CA THR A 153 1.52 -28.81 -12.03
C THR A 153 0.00 -28.68 -12.08
N ASP A 154 -0.47 -28.07 -13.18
CA ASP A 154 -1.86 -27.84 -13.58
C ASP A 154 -2.68 -26.77 -12.83
N CYS A 155 -2.65 -25.56 -13.40
CA CYS A 155 -3.84 -24.72 -13.56
C CYS A 155 -3.70 -23.89 -14.87
N ALA A 156 -4.24 -24.45 -15.95
CA ALA A 156 -4.64 -23.83 -17.23
C ALA A 156 -3.72 -22.73 -17.83
N GLU A 157 -2.86 -23.16 -18.77
CA GLU A 157 -2.23 -22.27 -19.76
C GLU A 157 -3.29 -21.62 -20.66
N VAL A 158 -3.17 -20.29 -20.85
CA VAL A 158 -3.72 -19.61 -22.03
C VAL A 158 -2.53 -19.39 -22.97
N PRO A 159 -2.50 -19.95 -24.19
CA PRO A 159 -1.28 -19.99 -24.97
C PRO A 159 -0.97 -18.62 -25.60
N VAL A 160 0.30 -18.19 -25.47
CA VAL A 160 0.93 -17.19 -26.33
C VAL A 160 1.56 -17.93 -27.50
N THR A 161 1.01 -17.73 -28.70
CA THR A 161 1.50 -18.33 -29.95
C THR A 161 2.93 -17.85 -30.27
N THR A 162 3.89 -18.77 -30.34
CA THR A 162 5.10 -18.59 -31.17
C THR A 162 5.36 -19.90 -31.91
N MET A 163 5.30 -19.82 -33.24
CA MET A 163 5.40 -20.94 -34.18
C MET A 163 6.85 -21.37 -34.35
N LEU A 164 7.22 -22.59 -33.93
CA LEU A 164 8.26 -23.41 -34.56
C LEU A 164 7.89 -24.90 -34.45
N SER A 165 8.13 -25.63 -35.53
CA SER A 165 7.57 -26.93 -35.93
C SER A 165 7.98 -28.14 -35.06
N PRO A 166 7.22 -29.26 -35.09
CA PRO A 166 7.42 -30.41 -34.20
C PRO A 166 8.43 -31.44 -34.73
N VAL A 167 9.13 -32.09 -33.81
CA VAL A 167 9.89 -33.33 -34.00
C VAL A 167 9.20 -34.43 -33.15
N GLU A 168 8.94 -35.57 -33.78
CA GLU A 168 8.20 -36.74 -33.26
C GLU A 168 8.88 -37.42 -32.03
N PRO A 169 8.11 -38.06 -31.12
CA PRO A 169 8.65 -38.78 -29.97
C PRO A 169 8.98 -40.25 -30.28
N GLY A 170 10.15 -40.70 -29.82
CA GLY A 170 10.53 -42.11 -29.73
C GLY A 170 10.38 -42.62 -28.30
N GLU A 171 9.67 -43.74 -28.14
CA GLU A 171 9.38 -44.44 -26.89
C GLU A 171 10.63 -45.07 -26.24
N GLY A 172 10.59 -45.24 -24.92
CA GLY A 172 11.51 -46.14 -24.22
C GLY A 172 11.70 -45.87 -22.72
N SER A 173 10.78 -46.39 -21.90
CA SER A 173 10.95 -46.52 -20.44
C SER A 173 12.01 -47.59 -20.11
N PRO A 174 12.80 -47.41 -19.03
CA PRO A 174 12.90 -48.52 -18.06
C PRO A 174 12.86 -48.09 -16.59
N SER A 175 12.41 -49.05 -15.78
CA SER A 175 12.12 -49.04 -14.35
C SER A 175 13.35 -48.85 -13.42
N PRO A 176 13.16 -48.51 -12.13
CA PRO A 176 14.23 -47.99 -11.28
C PRO A 176 15.10 -49.10 -10.67
N GLY A 177 16.42 -48.92 -10.78
CA GLY A 177 17.42 -49.69 -10.05
C GLY A 177 17.72 -49.04 -8.69
N SER A 178 17.82 -49.87 -7.67
CA SER A 178 18.29 -49.55 -6.33
C SER A 178 19.72 -48.99 -6.37
N GLY A 179 19.87 -47.71 -6.05
CA GLY A 179 21.15 -47.04 -5.84
C GLY A 179 21.14 -46.32 -4.50
N GLU A 180 22.18 -46.57 -3.71
CA GLU A 180 22.41 -46.06 -2.37
C GLU A 180 22.30 -44.53 -2.32
N GLU A 181 21.50 -44.03 -1.38
CA GLU A 181 21.40 -42.60 -1.03
C GLU A 181 22.76 -42.12 -0.53
N GLY A 182 23.46 -41.37 -1.38
CA GLY A 182 24.47 -40.43 -0.93
C GLY A 182 23.77 -39.29 -0.20
N ASP A 183 24.27 -38.95 0.97
CA ASP A 183 23.89 -37.76 1.72
C ASP A 183 24.55 -36.54 1.04
N ASP A 184 23.95 -36.05 -0.04
CA ASP A 184 24.24 -34.72 -0.56
C ASP A 184 23.68 -33.70 0.41
N GLY A 185 24.57 -33.25 1.32
CA GLY A 185 24.31 -32.20 2.29
C GLY A 185 23.72 -30.94 1.64
N GLU A 186 22.40 -30.88 1.60
CA GLU A 186 21.64 -29.67 1.35
C GLU A 186 22.06 -28.68 2.44
N LYS A 187 22.70 -27.58 2.03
CA LYS A 187 22.99 -26.46 2.93
C LYS A 187 21.65 -26.00 3.51
N GLU A 188 21.43 -26.33 4.78
CA GLU A 188 20.23 -25.99 5.54
C GLU A 188 19.93 -24.50 5.33
N VAL A 189 18.91 -24.19 4.52
CA VAL A 189 18.51 -22.81 4.26
C VAL A 189 18.03 -22.25 5.59
N GLU A 190 18.75 -21.26 6.11
CA GLU A 190 18.45 -20.59 7.37
C GLU A 190 16.98 -20.12 7.36
N ARG A 191 16.13 -20.82 8.12
CA ARG A 191 14.70 -20.53 8.25
C ARG A 191 14.57 -19.22 9.02
N LYS A 192 13.98 -18.19 8.40
CA LYS A 192 13.84 -16.87 9.04
C LYS A 192 12.51 -16.77 9.77
N ASP A 193 12.56 -16.52 11.07
CA ASP A 193 11.38 -16.27 11.91
C ASP A 193 10.85 -14.83 11.72
N ARG A 194 10.40 -14.54 10.49
CA ARG A 194 9.81 -13.25 10.10
C ARG A 194 8.68 -13.43 9.08
N GLY A 195 7.85 -12.40 8.94
CA GLY A 195 6.85 -12.31 7.89
C GLY A 195 7.42 -11.64 6.64
N ILE A 196 6.56 -11.53 5.62
CA ILE A 196 6.88 -10.89 4.34
C ILE A 196 6.95 -9.38 4.57
N ARG A 197 8.03 -8.75 4.08
CA ARG A 197 8.31 -7.32 4.21
C ARG A 197 7.99 -6.59 2.92
N ILE A 198 7.06 -5.66 2.99
CA ILE A 198 6.50 -4.91 1.86
C ILE A 198 6.76 -3.43 2.09
N LEU A 199 7.44 -2.80 1.14
CA LEU A 199 7.72 -1.38 1.17
C LEU A 199 6.75 -0.64 0.24
N LEU A 200 5.97 0.28 0.79
CA LEU A 200 4.93 1.03 0.09
C LEU A 200 5.46 2.43 -0.23
N ASP A 201 5.33 2.86 -1.49
CA ASP A 201 5.74 4.18 -2.00
C ASP A 201 7.05 4.74 -1.39
N PRO A 202 8.20 4.04 -1.55
CA PRO A 202 9.40 4.34 -0.78
C PRO A 202 10.16 5.57 -1.26
N VAL A 203 10.26 6.58 -0.39
CA VAL A 203 10.97 7.84 -0.69
C VAL A 203 11.88 8.29 0.45
N TRP A 204 13.19 8.19 0.20
CA TRP A 204 14.24 8.68 1.09
C TRP A 204 14.84 10.00 0.63
N SER A 205 14.65 10.37 -0.64
CA SER A 205 15.21 11.61 -1.17
C SER A 205 14.78 12.85 -0.37
N GLU A 206 15.75 13.74 -0.20
CA GLU A 206 15.54 15.04 0.44
C GLU A 206 14.58 15.93 -0.36
N ARG A 207 14.55 15.79 -1.69
CA ARG A 207 13.68 16.53 -2.61
C ARG A 207 13.01 15.59 -3.59
N MET A 208 11.70 15.70 -3.71
CA MET A 208 10.83 14.82 -4.49
C MET A 208 10.49 15.49 -5.83
N SER A 209 11.48 15.62 -6.71
CA SER A 209 11.33 16.36 -7.98
C SER A 209 12.43 15.99 -8.98
N PRO A 210 12.17 16.14 -10.29
CA PRO A 210 13.25 16.05 -11.28
C PRO A 210 14.27 17.18 -11.14
N VAL A 211 13.86 18.33 -10.60
CA VAL A 211 14.70 19.53 -10.44
C VAL A 211 15.16 19.66 -9.00
N ARG A 212 16.33 19.09 -8.71
CA ARG A 212 16.88 19.00 -7.35
C ARG A 212 17.28 20.35 -6.72
N PHE A 213 17.43 21.43 -7.49
CA PHE A 213 17.85 22.72 -6.93
C PHE A 213 16.67 23.65 -6.55
N ALA A 214 15.46 23.40 -7.07
CA ALA A 214 14.32 24.33 -6.95
C ALA A 214 13.07 23.73 -6.31
N ALA A 215 13.05 22.42 -6.05
CA ALA A 215 11.89 21.74 -5.47
C ALA A 215 11.84 21.86 -3.94
N PRO A 216 10.66 21.86 -3.29
CA PRO A 216 10.56 21.86 -1.84
C PRO A 216 11.37 20.72 -1.20
N LYS A 217 12.12 21.06 -0.15
CA LYS A 217 12.86 20.11 0.68
C LYS A 217 11.88 19.44 1.65
N ARG A 218 12.07 18.15 1.96
CA ARG A 218 11.41 17.56 3.13
C ARG A 218 11.78 18.36 4.39
N PHE A 219 10.78 18.72 5.20
CA PHE A 219 10.96 19.47 6.45
C PHE A 219 11.04 18.57 7.68
N SER A 220 10.67 17.29 7.54
CA SER A 220 11.02 16.23 8.49
C SER A 220 12.05 15.31 7.85
N PRO A 221 13.11 14.87 8.56
CA PRO A 221 14.04 13.86 8.06
C PRO A 221 13.38 12.48 7.98
N THR A 222 13.99 11.54 7.27
CA THR A 222 13.61 10.12 7.37
C THR A 222 13.99 9.61 8.76
N PRO A 223 13.30 8.61 9.31
CA PRO A 223 13.58 8.11 10.65
C PRO A 223 14.89 7.31 10.74
N CYS A 224 15.39 6.81 9.59
CA CYS A 224 16.64 6.06 9.48
C CYS A 224 17.24 6.20 8.07
N GLY A 225 18.48 5.70 7.90
CA GLY A 225 19.10 5.51 6.59
C GLY A 225 18.46 4.36 5.80
N LEU A 226 18.78 4.25 4.51
CA LEU A 226 18.34 3.11 3.68
C LEU A 226 19.09 1.81 4.05
N GLU A 227 20.31 1.96 4.56
CA GLU A 227 21.16 0.93 5.13
C GLU A 227 20.52 0.26 6.36
N ASP A 228 19.79 1.03 7.15
CA ASP A 228 19.17 0.59 8.40
C ASP A 228 17.84 -0.15 8.18
N LEU A 229 17.33 -0.18 6.94
CA LEU A 229 16.12 -0.92 6.62
C LEU A 229 16.28 -2.41 6.94
N PRO A 230 15.22 -3.06 7.51
CA PRO A 230 15.17 -4.50 7.68
C PRO A 230 15.47 -5.23 6.38
N ASP A 231 16.30 -6.26 6.50
CA ASP A 231 16.90 -6.92 5.37
C ASP A 231 16.53 -8.42 5.32
N PRO A 232 16.01 -8.94 4.20
CA PRO A 232 15.65 -8.24 2.97
C PRO A 232 14.31 -7.50 3.06
N VAL A 233 14.09 -6.60 2.09
CA VAL A 233 12.76 -6.15 1.66
C VAL A 233 12.33 -7.11 0.55
N ASP A 234 11.14 -7.70 0.63
CA ASP A 234 10.72 -8.74 -0.32
C ASP A 234 9.90 -8.15 -1.48
N LEU A 235 9.01 -7.20 -1.18
CA LEU A 235 8.15 -6.54 -2.14
C LEU A 235 8.26 -5.02 -2.04
N VAL A 236 8.10 -4.35 -3.18
CA VAL A 236 7.87 -2.90 -3.25
C VAL A 236 6.56 -2.67 -4.01
N CYS A 237 5.60 -1.98 -3.40
CA CYS A 237 4.35 -1.60 -4.07
C CYS A 237 4.34 -0.09 -4.33
N VAL A 238 4.14 0.30 -5.59
CA VAL A 238 4.10 1.69 -6.03
C VAL A 238 2.67 2.03 -6.45
N SER A 239 2.04 2.97 -5.74
CA SER A 239 0.67 3.44 -6.04
C SER A 239 0.59 4.19 -7.36
N HIS A 240 1.55 5.07 -7.65
CA HIS A 240 1.60 5.86 -8.88
C HIS A 240 2.99 6.44 -9.14
N ASP A 241 3.18 7.05 -10.31
CA ASP A 241 4.52 7.43 -10.78
C ASP A 241 4.98 8.84 -10.38
N HIS A 242 4.31 9.56 -9.48
CA HIS A 242 4.82 10.87 -9.02
C HIS A 242 6.14 10.74 -8.23
N TYR A 243 6.93 11.82 -8.19
CA TYR A 243 8.28 11.81 -7.61
C TYR A 243 8.31 11.60 -6.09
N ASP A 244 7.21 11.92 -5.41
CA ASP A 244 7.03 11.74 -3.98
C ASP A 244 6.46 10.35 -3.60
N HIS A 245 6.25 9.47 -4.60
CA HIS A 245 5.84 8.07 -4.40
C HIS A 245 6.77 7.07 -5.08
N LEU A 246 7.44 7.48 -6.16
CA LEU A 246 8.41 6.70 -6.91
C LEU A 246 9.76 7.44 -6.98
N ASP A 247 10.62 7.16 -6.00
CA ASP A 247 11.95 7.76 -5.86
C ASP A 247 13.06 6.90 -6.49
N ALA A 248 13.66 7.44 -7.54
CA ALA A 248 14.75 6.78 -8.26
C ALA A 248 15.98 6.48 -7.39
N ALA A 249 16.27 7.31 -6.38
CA ALA A 249 17.43 7.07 -5.50
C ALA A 249 17.18 5.85 -4.61
N THR A 250 15.99 5.76 -4.01
CA THR A 250 15.58 4.60 -3.20
C THR A 250 15.56 3.32 -4.03
N VAL A 251 14.91 3.34 -5.21
CA VAL A 251 14.85 2.16 -6.10
C VAL A 251 16.25 1.66 -6.47
N LYS A 252 17.14 2.57 -6.89
CA LYS A 252 18.53 2.22 -7.24
C LYS A 252 19.31 1.65 -6.06
N PHE A 253 19.09 2.17 -4.85
CA PHE A 253 19.70 1.63 -3.65
C PHE A 253 19.23 0.20 -3.38
N LEU A 254 17.92 -0.07 -3.42
CA LEU A 254 17.37 -1.41 -3.18
C LEU A 254 17.90 -2.43 -4.19
N VAL A 255 17.90 -2.07 -5.48
CA VAL A 255 18.50 -2.90 -6.54
C VAL A 255 19.99 -3.12 -6.27
N GLY A 256 20.76 -2.06 -5.98
CA GLY A 256 22.20 -2.16 -5.73
C GLY A 256 22.56 -2.93 -4.45
N ARG A 257 21.74 -2.85 -3.40
CA ARG A 257 21.86 -3.67 -2.18
C ARG A 257 21.71 -5.14 -2.52
N GLU A 258 20.73 -5.47 -3.35
CA GLU A 258 20.49 -6.85 -3.74
C GLU A 258 21.59 -7.39 -4.66
N ARG A 259 22.03 -6.62 -5.67
CA ARG A 259 23.09 -7.08 -6.59
C ARG A 259 24.42 -7.37 -5.89
N ARG A 260 24.72 -6.68 -4.78
CA ARG A 260 25.91 -6.95 -3.97
C ARG A 260 25.91 -8.32 -3.29
N ARG A 261 24.75 -8.99 -3.17
CA ARG A 261 24.65 -10.33 -2.57
C ARG A 261 25.10 -11.47 -3.50
N GLY A 262 25.32 -11.19 -4.78
CA GLY A 262 25.82 -12.15 -5.77
C GLY A 262 24.71 -12.85 -6.58
N ALA A 263 25.09 -13.41 -7.73
CA ALA A 263 24.17 -13.95 -8.74
C ALA A 263 23.40 -15.22 -8.32
N GLY A 264 23.76 -15.87 -7.20
CA GLY A 264 23.11 -17.08 -6.69
C GLY A 264 21.97 -16.84 -5.69
N ALA A 265 21.64 -15.59 -5.36
CA ALA A 265 20.67 -15.25 -4.31
C ALA A 265 19.19 -15.32 -4.74
N GLY A 266 18.91 -15.56 -6.04
CA GLY A 266 17.56 -15.50 -6.62
C GLY A 266 17.08 -14.06 -6.88
N ARG A 267 15.82 -13.91 -7.33
CA ARG A 267 15.16 -12.60 -7.54
C ARG A 267 14.95 -11.89 -6.20
N GLY A 268 15.69 -10.83 -5.91
CA GLY A 268 15.79 -10.34 -4.54
C GLY A 268 14.86 -9.19 -4.11
N VAL A 269 14.09 -8.57 -4.99
CA VAL A 269 12.91 -7.75 -4.62
C VAL A 269 11.89 -7.84 -5.76
N LEU A 270 10.62 -8.04 -5.45
CA LEU A 270 9.52 -7.97 -6.43
C LEU A 270 8.89 -6.57 -6.42
N PHE A 271 8.90 -5.88 -7.56
CA PHE A 271 8.28 -4.57 -7.70
C PHE A 271 6.89 -4.68 -8.33
N LEU A 272 5.89 -4.12 -7.66
CA LEU A 272 4.49 -4.09 -8.10
C LEU A 272 4.09 -2.65 -8.42
N CYS A 273 3.45 -2.45 -9.56
CA CYS A 273 2.93 -1.14 -9.98
C CYS A 273 1.68 -1.28 -10.87
N GLY A 274 0.97 -0.17 -11.05
CA GLY A 274 -0.08 -0.07 -12.05
C GLY A 274 0.46 -0.21 -13.48
N LEU A 275 -0.39 -0.64 -14.42
CA LEU A 275 -0.07 -0.72 -15.85
C LEU A 275 0.64 0.54 -16.39
N GLY A 276 1.70 0.34 -17.18
CA GLY A 276 2.52 1.42 -17.75
C GLY A 276 3.60 1.96 -16.80
N GLY A 277 3.60 1.57 -15.52
CA GLY A 277 4.58 1.97 -14.52
C GLY A 277 5.94 1.27 -14.66
N ALA A 278 6.00 0.07 -15.27
CA ALA A 278 7.23 -0.71 -15.36
C ALA A 278 8.35 0.03 -16.09
N ARG A 279 8.02 0.86 -17.08
CA ARG A 279 9.01 1.66 -17.83
C ARG A 279 9.91 2.50 -16.92
N HIS A 280 9.37 3.01 -15.82
CA HIS A 280 10.10 3.87 -14.90
C HIS A 280 11.02 3.03 -14.02
N LEU A 281 10.52 1.91 -13.50
CA LEU A 281 11.29 0.97 -12.68
C LEU A 281 12.44 0.34 -13.46
N VAL A 282 12.18 -0.09 -14.71
CA VAL A 282 13.20 -0.60 -15.63
C VAL A 282 14.24 0.48 -15.94
N GLY A 283 13.78 1.71 -16.21
CA GLY A 283 14.68 2.87 -16.38
C GLY A 283 15.50 3.22 -15.13
N MET A 284 15.10 2.75 -13.95
CA MET A 284 15.82 2.89 -12.69
C MET A 284 16.75 1.70 -12.39
N GLY A 285 16.77 0.66 -13.23
CA GLY A 285 17.66 -0.50 -13.12
C GLY A 285 17.03 -1.77 -12.54
N VAL A 286 15.71 -1.78 -12.32
CA VAL A 286 14.97 -3.01 -11.99
C VAL A 286 14.90 -3.89 -13.23
N ARG A 287 15.11 -5.20 -13.11
CA ARG A 287 15.01 -6.10 -14.28
C ARG A 287 13.54 -6.33 -14.64
N GLU A 288 13.24 -6.54 -15.92
CA GLU A 288 11.85 -6.70 -16.38
C GLU A 288 11.16 -7.86 -15.67
N GLU A 289 11.85 -8.97 -15.46
CA GLU A 289 11.30 -10.11 -14.75
C GLU A 289 10.94 -9.78 -13.30
N GLU A 290 11.61 -8.82 -12.65
CA GLU A 290 11.39 -8.38 -11.26
C GLU A 290 10.24 -7.38 -11.11
N VAL A 291 9.58 -6.98 -12.20
CA VAL A 291 8.44 -6.07 -12.18
C VAL A 291 7.16 -6.81 -12.56
N VAL A 292 6.08 -6.57 -11.84
CA VAL A 292 4.73 -7.00 -12.23
C VAL A 292 3.82 -5.79 -12.32
N GLU A 293 3.31 -5.56 -13.54
CA GLU A 293 2.25 -4.59 -13.76
C GLU A 293 0.88 -5.25 -13.55
N LEU A 294 0.01 -4.55 -12.84
CA LEU A 294 -1.35 -4.97 -12.52
C LEU A 294 -2.34 -3.89 -12.97
N ASP A 295 -3.45 -4.32 -13.58
CA ASP A 295 -4.61 -3.45 -13.74
C ASP A 295 -5.42 -3.39 -12.44
N TRP A 296 -6.40 -2.48 -12.35
CA TRP A 296 -7.33 -2.47 -11.24
C TRP A 296 -8.07 -3.81 -11.11
N TRP A 297 -8.21 -4.23 -9.86
CA TRP A 297 -8.79 -5.49 -9.40
C TRP A 297 -7.95 -6.74 -9.69
N GLU A 298 -6.82 -6.63 -10.40
CA GLU A 298 -5.85 -7.72 -10.50
C GLU A 298 -5.02 -7.82 -9.22
N GLY A 299 -4.61 -9.04 -8.88
CA GLY A 299 -3.78 -9.27 -7.71
C GLY A 299 -2.84 -10.45 -7.86
N LEU A 300 -1.96 -10.59 -6.88
CA LEU A 300 -1.00 -11.68 -6.77
C LEU A 300 -1.16 -12.37 -5.41
N ARG A 301 -0.99 -13.70 -5.40
CA ARG A 301 -0.58 -14.44 -4.21
C ARG A 301 0.94 -14.55 -4.25
N VAL A 302 1.63 -14.05 -3.23
CA VAL A 302 3.09 -14.00 -3.15
C VAL A 302 3.58 -14.84 -1.97
N GLN A 303 4.64 -15.60 -2.20
CA GLN A 303 5.38 -16.37 -1.23
C GLN A 303 6.87 -16.04 -1.32
N VAL A 304 7.57 -16.14 -0.20
CA VAL A 304 9.01 -15.88 -0.13
C VAL A 304 9.69 -17.08 0.51
N ARG A 305 10.68 -17.64 -0.18
CA ARG A 305 11.42 -18.82 0.28
C ARG A 305 12.09 -18.55 1.62
N GLY A 306 11.91 -19.46 2.57
CA GLY A 306 12.47 -19.32 3.92
C GLY A 306 11.76 -18.30 4.82
N VAL A 307 10.65 -17.70 4.36
CA VAL A 307 9.76 -16.81 5.13
C VAL A 307 8.44 -17.52 5.38
N ARG A 308 7.78 -17.22 6.50
CA ARG A 308 6.50 -17.86 6.87
C ARG A 308 5.32 -17.14 6.22
N GLY A 309 4.31 -17.93 5.84
CA GLY A 309 3.04 -17.44 5.29
C GLY A 309 3.10 -17.07 3.81
N ALA A 310 1.97 -16.55 3.33
CA ALA A 310 1.82 -15.95 2.01
C ALA A 310 1.08 -14.62 2.16
N VAL A 311 1.17 -13.77 1.15
CA VAL A 311 0.42 -12.51 1.11
C VAL A 311 -0.31 -12.37 -0.20
N LYS A 312 -1.56 -11.95 -0.13
CA LYS A 312 -2.32 -11.47 -1.27
C LYS A 312 -2.13 -9.97 -1.41
N VAL A 313 -1.73 -9.52 -2.59
CA VAL A 313 -1.59 -8.11 -2.93
C VAL A 313 -2.50 -7.80 -4.12
N VAL A 314 -3.43 -6.87 -3.98
CA VAL A 314 -4.37 -6.50 -5.07
C VAL A 314 -4.21 -5.02 -5.39
N CYS A 315 -4.05 -4.73 -6.69
CA CYS A 315 -4.09 -3.39 -7.24
C CYS A 315 -5.55 -2.95 -7.29
N THR A 316 -5.94 -1.96 -6.49
CA THR A 316 -7.33 -1.48 -6.42
C THR A 316 -7.46 -0.05 -6.96
N PRO A 317 -8.65 0.39 -7.40
CA PRO A 317 -8.81 1.74 -7.92
C PRO A 317 -8.49 2.84 -6.91
N SER A 318 -8.15 4.02 -7.42
CA SER A 318 -7.99 5.27 -6.67
C SER A 318 -8.41 6.42 -7.60
N GLN A 319 -8.98 7.50 -7.07
CA GLN A 319 -9.21 8.73 -7.83
C GLN A 319 -7.96 9.62 -7.82
N HIS A 320 -7.07 9.45 -8.80
CA HIS A 320 -5.87 10.27 -8.94
C HIS A 320 -5.48 10.47 -10.41
N VAL A 321 -4.24 10.90 -10.66
CA VAL A 321 -3.59 11.02 -11.97
C VAL A 321 -2.13 10.53 -11.90
N SER A 322 -1.46 10.45 -13.04
CA SER A 322 -0.04 10.09 -13.17
C SER A 322 0.71 11.08 -14.06
N GLY A 323 2.04 11.13 -13.93
CA GLY A 323 2.95 11.85 -14.83
C GLY A 323 4.22 12.35 -14.13
N ARG A 324 5.37 12.22 -14.80
CA ARG A 324 6.68 12.69 -14.31
C ARG A 324 7.27 13.84 -15.13
N GLY A 325 6.67 14.18 -16.25
CA GLY A 325 7.08 15.22 -17.17
C GLY A 325 5.90 15.81 -17.93
N VAL A 326 6.21 16.56 -18.99
CA VAL A 326 5.17 17.30 -19.75
C VAL A 326 4.41 16.40 -20.74
N LEU A 327 5.00 15.28 -21.15
CA LEU A 327 4.50 14.42 -22.24
C LEU A 327 4.12 13.01 -21.78
N ASP A 328 4.07 12.74 -20.48
CA ASP A 328 3.77 11.41 -19.93
C ASP A 328 2.58 11.38 -18.97
N ALA A 329 1.83 12.49 -18.89
CA ALA A 329 0.59 12.56 -18.13
C ALA A 329 -0.36 11.42 -18.51
N GLY A 330 -0.81 10.66 -17.50
CA GLY A 330 -1.72 9.53 -17.65
C GLY A 330 -1.14 8.33 -18.41
N LYS A 331 0.16 8.27 -18.70
CA LYS A 331 0.74 7.10 -19.38
C LYS A 331 0.98 5.91 -18.44
N ALA A 332 0.81 6.07 -17.13
CA ALA A 332 0.87 4.99 -16.15
C ALA A 332 -0.42 5.00 -15.30
N LEU A 333 -0.87 3.84 -14.87
CA LEU A 333 -2.03 3.69 -14.02
C LEU A 333 -1.65 4.03 -12.58
N TRP A 334 -2.53 4.76 -11.89
CA TRP A 334 -2.48 4.99 -10.45
C TRP A 334 -3.42 4.01 -9.75
N CYS A 335 -3.09 3.62 -8.52
CA CYS A 335 -3.88 2.65 -7.76
C CYS A 335 -3.75 2.85 -6.25
N SER A 336 -4.59 2.14 -5.53
CA SER A 336 -4.42 1.80 -4.12
C SER A 336 -4.03 0.31 -4.01
N TRP A 337 -3.65 -0.14 -2.81
CA TRP A 337 -3.22 -1.53 -2.58
C TRP A 337 -4.01 -2.16 -1.43
N VAL A 338 -4.56 -3.35 -1.68
CA VAL A 338 -5.03 -4.26 -0.63
C VAL A 338 -3.92 -5.27 -0.34
N ILE A 339 -3.60 -5.45 0.94
CA ILE A 339 -2.62 -6.41 1.43
C ILE A 339 -3.32 -7.32 2.43
N GLU A 340 -3.40 -8.60 2.14
CA GLU A 340 -4.08 -9.59 2.97
C GLU A 340 -3.12 -10.74 3.27
N GLU A 341 -2.92 -11.02 4.57
CA GLU A 341 -2.22 -12.22 4.99
C GLU A 341 -2.98 -13.46 4.53
N LEU A 342 -2.27 -14.52 4.15
CA LEU A 342 -2.87 -15.81 3.82
C LEU A 342 -2.25 -16.88 4.72
N GLY A 343 -3.11 -17.67 5.36
CA GLY A 343 -2.69 -18.90 6.01
C GLY A 343 -2.22 -19.89 4.94
N LEU A 344 -1.22 -20.72 5.26
CA LEU A 344 -0.74 -21.76 4.35
C LEU A 344 -1.74 -22.93 4.11
N GLY A 345 -3.01 -22.76 4.50
CA GLY A 345 -4.11 -23.70 4.24
C GLY A 345 -5.36 -23.04 3.64
N ASP A 346 -5.31 -21.74 3.31
CA ASP A 346 -6.41 -21.07 2.60
C ASP A 346 -6.30 -21.44 1.11
N GLU A 347 -6.81 -22.62 0.75
CA GLU A 347 -7.30 -22.90 -0.59
C GLU A 347 -8.56 -22.05 -0.81
N ASP A 348 -8.74 -21.54 -2.03
CA ASP A 348 -9.78 -20.57 -2.41
C ASP A 348 -11.20 -21.06 -2.05
N GLY A 349 -11.62 -20.76 -0.82
CA GLY A 349 -12.96 -21.04 -0.31
C GLY A 349 -13.91 -19.94 -0.73
N ASP A 350 -14.59 -20.17 -1.86
CA ASP A 350 -15.67 -19.33 -2.35
C ASP A 350 -16.79 -19.21 -1.30
N GLY A 351 -17.32 -17.99 -1.15
CA GLY A 351 -18.17 -17.60 -0.03
C GLY A 351 -19.47 -18.41 0.06
N LYS A 352 -19.61 -19.22 1.10
CA LYS A 352 -20.90 -19.76 1.54
C LYS A 352 -21.36 -19.01 2.79
N GLN A 353 -22.20 -18.00 2.58
CA GLN A 353 -22.94 -17.32 3.65
C GLN A 353 -23.81 -18.34 4.40
N SER A 354 -23.52 -18.59 5.67
CA SER A 354 -24.43 -19.28 6.57
C SER A 354 -25.49 -18.29 7.07
N ARG A 355 -26.74 -18.52 6.67
CA ARG A 355 -27.94 -17.91 7.24
C ARG A 355 -28.12 -18.37 8.69
N GLY A 356 -28.35 -17.40 9.58
CA GLY A 356 -28.87 -17.58 10.94
C GLY A 356 -28.84 -16.19 11.58
N GLY A 357 -29.88 -15.66 12.20
CA GLY A 357 -31.12 -16.18 12.74
C GLY A 357 -31.56 -15.08 13.72
N SER A 358 -32.76 -14.55 13.54
CA SER A 358 -33.34 -13.45 14.30
C SER A 358 -33.35 -13.69 15.80
N GLY A 359 -32.98 -12.67 16.58
CA GLY A 359 -33.14 -12.65 18.03
C GLY A 359 -33.04 -11.22 18.56
N GLU A 360 -34.19 -10.53 18.61
CA GLU A 360 -34.37 -9.28 19.35
C GLU A 360 -34.14 -9.50 20.85
N THR A 361 -33.47 -8.58 21.53
CA THR A 361 -33.90 -8.09 22.85
C THR A 361 -33.36 -6.68 23.08
N ALA A 362 -34.27 -5.78 23.45
CA ALA A 362 -34.01 -4.42 23.88
C ALA A 362 -33.78 -4.37 25.40
N SER A 363 -32.95 -3.45 25.87
CA SER A 363 -33.01 -2.94 27.25
C SER A 363 -32.31 -1.58 27.38
N THR A 364 -33.02 -0.67 28.03
CA THR A 364 -32.86 0.78 28.27
C THR A 364 -31.95 1.16 29.45
N GLY A 365 -31.53 2.44 29.50
CA GLY A 365 -31.18 3.22 30.72
C GLY A 365 -29.72 3.72 30.74
N ASP A 366 -29.39 4.95 30.34
CA ASP A 366 -29.49 6.27 31.03
C ASP A 366 -28.37 6.56 32.07
N GLY A 367 -27.80 7.77 32.01
CA GLY A 367 -27.34 8.50 33.21
C GLY A 367 -25.87 8.92 33.40
N SER A 368 -25.43 9.97 32.68
CA SER A 368 -24.64 11.13 33.18
C SER A 368 -23.23 10.99 33.84
N LYS A 369 -22.22 11.74 33.34
CA LYS A 369 -21.65 13.00 33.91
C LYS A 369 -20.26 13.34 33.34
N GLU A 370 -20.07 14.65 33.13
CA GLU A 370 -18.86 15.34 32.68
C GLU A 370 -17.70 15.32 33.71
N MET A 371 -16.46 15.31 33.21
CA MET A 371 -15.35 16.05 33.83
C MET A 371 -14.31 16.41 32.75
N MET A 372 -13.98 17.70 32.67
CA MET A 372 -12.85 18.24 31.89
C MET A 372 -11.54 17.97 32.62
N GLU A 373 -10.52 17.49 31.89
CA GLU A 373 -9.13 17.69 32.29
C GLU A 373 -8.21 17.82 31.06
N GLN A 374 -7.30 18.77 31.12
CA GLN A 374 -6.40 19.21 30.04
C GLN A 374 -5.23 18.24 29.88
N GLY A 375 -5.08 17.66 28.68
CA GLY A 375 -4.08 16.62 28.39
C GLY A 375 -2.77 17.13 27.77
N LYS A 376 -1.65 16.78 28.39
CA LYS A 376 -0.28 16.77 27.82
C LYS A 376 -0.20 15.75 26.67
N ALA A 377 0.43 16.15 25.57
CA ALA A 377 0.62 15.35 24.37
C ALA A 377 1.72 14.28 24.51
N GLY A 378 1.34 13.02 24.26
CA GLY A 378 2.19 11.84 24.21
C GLY A 378 1.42 10.60 24.62
N VAL A 379 0.47 10.13 23.80
CA VAL A 379 -0.30 8.90 24.08
C VAL A 379 0.37 7.75 23.33
N ASN A 380 0.87 6.78 24.09
CA ASN A 380 1.30 5.47 23.58
C ASN A 380 0.09 4.75 22.98
N VAL A 381 0.17 4.39 21.70
CA VAL A 381 -0.84 3.55 21.03
C VAL A 381 -0.56 2.09 21.40
N SER A 382 -0.99 1.66 22.58
CA SER A 382 -1.07 0.23 22.93
C SER A 382 -2.53 -0.22 22.77
N GLY A 383 -2.81 -1.00 21.73
CA GLY A 383 -4.13 -1.57 21.49
C GLY A 383 -4.64 -2.36 22.71
N GLY A 384 -5.71 -1.86 23.33
CA GLY A 384 -6.38 -2.54 24.44
C GLY A 384 -7.07 -3.80 23.93
N GLY A 385 -6.56 -4.97 24.36
CA GLY A 385 -7.11 -6.28 24.06
C GLY A 385 -8.51 -6.45 24.65
N VAL A 386 -9.48 -6.76 23.78
CA VAL A 386 -10.71 -7.45 24.17
C VAL A 386 -10.52 -8.89 23.73
N GLY A 387 -10.48 -9.80 24.71
CA GLY A 387 -10.39 -11.23 24.48
C GLY A 387 -11.52 -11.72 23.58
N GLY A 388 -11.16 -12.15 22.39
CA GLY A 388 -12.03 -12.76 21.40
C GLY A 388 -11.20 -13.69 20.54
N ASN A 389 -11.41 -14.99 20.73
CA ASN A 389 -10.78 -16.06 19.95
C ASN A 389 -11.24 -15.94 18.48
N SER A 390 -10.37 -15.48 17.58
CA SER A 390 -10.49 -15.73 16.13
C SER A 390 -9.17 -15.48 15.42
N SER A 391 -8.59 -16.54 14.91
CA SER A 391 -7.36 -16.58 14.12
C SER A 391 -7.58 -16.07 12.69
N SER A 392 -8.11 -14.86 12.50
CA SER A 392 -8.33 -14.31 11.15
C SER A 392 -7.07 -13.65 10.59
N ASN A 393 -6.82 -13.87 9.29
CA ASN A 393 -5.82 -13.18 8.50
C ASN A 393 -5.96 -11.66 8.64
N LYS A 394 -4.84 -10.93 8.79
CA LYS A 394 -4.87 -9.47 8.84
C LYS A 394 -4.99 -8.87 7.44
N ARG A 395 -5.74 -7.78 7.35
CA ARG A 395 -5.93 -7.03 6.10
C ARG A 395 -5.55 -5.56 6.28
N LEU A 396 -4.65 -5.09 5.42
CA LEU A 396 -4.24 -3.70 5.33
C LEU A 396 -4.71 -3.09 4.01
N TYR A 397 -5.25 -1.88 4.07
CA TYR A 397 -5.50 -1.04 2.90
C TYR A 397 -4.50 0.12 2.87
N PHE A 398 -3.87 0.34 1.72
CA PHE A 398 -3.01 1.48 1.47
C PHE A 398 -3.58 2.30 0.32
N ALA A 399 -4.03 3.52 0.63
CA ALA A 399 -4.75 4.35 -0.33
C ALA A 399 -3.87 4.93 -1.46
N GLY A 400 -2.55 5.02 -1.24
CA GLY A 400 -1.69 5.90 -2.04
C GLY A 400 -2.18 7.35 -1.95
N ASP A 401 -2.05 8.08 -3.05
CA ASP A 401 -2.73 9.35 -3.23
C ASP A 401 -4.07 9.15 -3.90
N THR A 402 -5.05 9.88 -3.39
CA THR A 402 -6.40 9.81 -3.92
C THR A 402 -7.19 11.04 -3.51
N GLY A 403 -8.05 11.50 -4.40
CA GLY A 403 -9.19 12.35 -4.07
C GLY A 403 -10.40 11.50 -3.73
N TYR A 404 -11.37 12.10 -3.06
CA TYR A 404 -12.66 11.45 -2.79
C TYR A 404 -13.78 12.10 -3.58
N ARG A 405 -13.72 13.43 -3.75
CA ARG A 405 -14.70 14.24 -4.49
C ARG A 405 -14.06 15.49 -5.03
N SER A 406 -14.67 16.12 -6.02
CA SER A 406 -14.24 17.43 -6.52
C SER A 406 -15.08 18.55 -5.89
N VAL A 407 -14.43 19.45 -5.15
CA VAL A 407 -15.03 20.61 -4.48
C VAL A 407 -15.00 21.81 -5.43
N PRO A 408 -16.16 22.31 -5.90
CA PRO A 408 -16.20 23.48 -6.78
C PRO A 408 -15.93 24.78 -6.00
N ALA A 409 -15.55 25.83 -6.73
CA ALA A 409 -15.39 27.16 -6.15
C ALA A 409 -16.72 27.68 -5.56
N GLY A 410 -16.65 28.26 -4.37
CA GLY A 410 -17.80 28.74 -3.60
C GLY A 410 -18.38 27.73 -2.62
N ALA A 411 -18.04 26.43 -2.72
CA ALA A 411 -18.52 25.39 -1.81
C ALA A 411 -17.54 25.10 -0.66
N GLU A 412 -16.33 25.66 -0.66
CA GLU A 412 -15.22 25.27 0.23
C GLU A 412 -15.50 25.52 1.71
N LYS A 413 -16.44 26.41 2.02
CA LYS A 413 -16.83 26.79 3.39
C LYS A 413 -18.14 26.15 3.86
N ASP A 414 -18.89 25.52 2.96
CA ASP A 414 -20.17 24.90 3.26
C ASP A 414 -20.01 23.39 3.33
N ARG A 415 -19.85 22.88 4.56
CA ARG A 415 -19.63 21.45 4.80
C ARG A 415 -20.82 20.60 4.36
N ASP A 416 -22.04 21.10 4.54
CA ASP A 416 -23.25 20.34 4.19
C ASP A 416 -23.44 20.28 2.67
N ALA A 417 -23.02 21.32 1.94
CA ALA A 417 -22.90 21.29 0.50
C ALA A 417 -21.83 20.29 0.05
N ILE A 418 -20.63 20.32 0.65
CA ILE A 418 -19.54 19.39 0.34
C ILE A 418 -19.98 17.93 0.54
N ALA A 419 -20.66 17.64 1.66
CA ALA A 419 -21.13 16.31 2.00
C ALA A 419 -22.08 15.69 0.94
N LYS A 420 -22.80 16.53 0.19
CA LYS A 420 -23.76 16.11 -0.86
C LYS A 420 -23.13 15.96 -2.25
N LEU A 421 -21.86 16.35 -2.44
CA LEU A 421 -21.18 16.22 -3.72
C LEU A 421 -21.00 14.74 -4.10
N PRO A 422 -21.02 14.40 -5.40
CA PRO A 422 -20.63 13.08 -5.88
C PRO A 422 -19.22 12.73 -5.41
N HIS A 423 -19.02 11.49 -4.95
CA HIS A 423 -17.74 10.96 -4.52
C HIS A 423 -17.38 9.68 -5.25
N CYS A 424 -16.11 9.31 -5.18
CA CYS A 424 -15.56 8.12 -5.82
C CYS A 424 -16.17 6.87 -5.19
N PRO A 425 -16.91 6.03 -5.94
CA PRO A 425 -17.55 4.82 -5.41
C PRO A 425 -16.56 3.71 -5.07
N ALA A 426 -15.31 3.81 -5.55
CA ALA A 426 -14.33 2.74 -5.44
C ALA A 426 -14.05 2.32 -3.99
N PHE A 427 -14.08 3.23 -3.02
CA PHE A 427 -13.74 2.88 -1.64
C PHE A 427 -14.84 2.02 -0.98
N ALA A 428 -16.10 2.29 -1.28
CA ALA A 428 -17.21 1.44 -0.85
C ALA A 428 -17.15 0.06 -1.52
N GLU A 429 -16.82 0.02 -2.81
CA GLU A 429 -16.62 -1.22 -3.57
C GLU A 429 -15.45 -2.06 -2.99
N ILE A 430 -14.33 -1.43 -2.66
CA ILE A 430 -13.18 -2.06 -2.00
C ILE A 430 -13.58 -2.60 -0.62
N GLY A 431 -14.32 -1.81 0.17
CA GLY A 431 -14.82 -2.23 1.48
C GLY A 431 -15.84 -3.37 1.43
N GLU A 432 -16.62 -3.48 0.35
CA GLU A 432 -17.52 -4.62 0.11
C GLU A 432 -16.74 -5.90 -0.21
N LEU A 433 -15.74 -5.81 -1.11
CA LEU A 433 -15.01 -6.96 -1.61
C LEU A 433 -13.93 -7.49 -0.66
N TYR A 434 -13.21 -6.57 -0.01
CA TYR A 434 -12.00 -6.87 0.76
C TYR A 434 -12.10 -6.46 2.22
N GLY A 435 -13.03 -5.58 2.58
CA GLY A 435 -13.29 -5.19 3.96
C GLY A 435 -13.98 -6.29 4.78
N PRO A 436 -14.03 -6.14 6.13
CA PRO A 436 -13.42 -5.07 6.89
C PRO A 436 -11.88 -5.19 6.94
N PHE A 437 -11.19 -4.04 6.94
CA PHE A 437 -9.73 -3.98 7.09
C PHE A 437 -9.34 -3.81 8.56
N ASP A 438 -8.25 -4.44 8.98
CA ASP A 438 -7.67 -4.21 10.31
C ASP A 438 -6.97 -2.87 10.38
N LEU A 439 -6.25 -2.49 9.33
CA LEU A 439 -5.56 -1.20 9.21
C LEU A 439 -5.81 -0.56 7.84
N ALA A 440 -6.13 0.73 7.80
CA ALA A 440 -6.09 1.52 6.58
C ALA A 440 -5.14 2.72 6.72
N LEU A 441 -4.27 2.90 5.74
CA LEU A 441 -3.33 4.02 5.67
C LEU A 441 -3.91 5.04 4.68
N LEU A 442 -4.36 6.19 5.20
CA LEU A 442 -5.17 7.16 4.45
C LEU A 442 -4.49 8.52 4.34
N PRO A 443 -4.40 9.14 3.15
CA PRO A 443 -3.84 10.48 2.99
C PRO A 443 -4.74 11.51 3.68
N ILE A 444 -4.13 12.45 4.40
CA ILE A 444 -4.84 13.55 5.06
C ILE A 444 -4.26 14.94 4.75
N GLY A 445 -3.17 15.00 3.98
CA GLY A 445 -2.45 16.24 3.64
C GLY A 445 -2.49 16.57 2.15
N CYS A 446 -1.87 17.69 1.77
CA CYS A 446 -1.82 18.19 0.40
C CYS A 446 -3.21 18.47 -0.22
N TYR A 447 -4.22 18.81 0.59
CA TYR A 447 -5.60 18.97 0.13
C TYR A 447 -5.97 20.41 -0.22
N SER A 448 -5.10 21.38 0.07
CA SER A 448 -5.39 22.81 -0.09
C SER A 448 -4.65 23.42 -1.30
N PRO A 449 -5.30 24.30 -2.11
CA PRO A 449 -6.68 24.76 -2.00
C PRO A 449 -7.66 23.71 -2.55
N ARG A 450 -8.82 23.52 -1.89
CA ARG A 450 -9.78 22.45 -2.24
C ARG A 450 -10.25 22.53 -3.69
N THR A 451 -10.45 23.73 -4.25
CA THR A 451 -10.89 23.91 -5.65
C THR A 451 -9.95 23.35 -6.70
N PHE A 452 -8.69 23.16 -6.34
CA PHE A 452 -7.68 22.61 -7.23
C PHE A 452 -7.25 21.21 -6.80
N MET A 453 -7.06 20.97 -5.49
CA MET A 453 -6.48 19.71 -5.01
C MET A 453 -7.52 18.61 -4.76
N SER A 454 -8.79 18.94 -4.50
CA SER A 454 -9.79 17.92 -4.13
C SER A 454 -10.02 16.80 -5.15
N PRO A 455 -9.90 17.00 -6.48
CA PRO A 455 -10.08 15.89 -7.42
C PRO A 455 -9.02 14.79 -7.27
N VAL A 456 -7.86 15.09 -6.65
CA VAL A 456 -6.68 14.23 -6.59
C VAL A 456 -6.13 14.00 -5.17
N HIS A 457 -6.51 14.82 -4.19
CA HIS A 457 -6.13 14.67 -2.78
C HIS A 457 -7.32 14.83 -1.86
N CYS A 458 -7.52 13.82 -1.01
CA CYS A 458 -8.48 13.83 0.09
C CYS A 458 -8.07 14.86 1.13
N ALA A 459 -9.06 15.56 1.64
CA ALA A 459 -8.92 16.25 2.90
C ALA A 459 -9.27 15.33 4.09
N PRO A 460 -8.99 15.75 5.33
CA PRO A 460 -9.28 14.92 6.49
C PRO A 460 -10.74 14.47 6.63
N ASP A 461 -11.71 15.29 6.20
CA ASP A 461 -13.14 14.92 6.19
C ASP A 461 -13.45 13.82 5.17
N ASP A 462 -12.82 13.86 3.99
CA ASP A 462 -12.89 12.82 2.99
C ASP A 462 -12.28 11.50 3.49
N ALA A 463 -11.15 11.56 4.17
CA ALA A 463 -10.52 10.39 4.77
C ALA A 463 -11.41 9.72 5.84
N VAL A 464 -12.29 10.47 6.52
CA VAL A 464 -13.24 9.90 7.49
C VAL A 464 -14.34 9.13 6.76
N CYS A 465 -14.79 9.64 5.61
CA CYS A 465 -15.71 8.91 4.74
C CYS A 465 -15.07 7.61 4.24
N MET A 466 -13.83 7.67 3.76
CA MET A 466 -13.09 6.48 3.30
C MET A 466 -12.93 5.44 4.41
N HIS A 467 -12.57 5.84 5.64
CA HIS A 467 -12.49 4.92 6.79
C HIS A 467 -13.77 4.09 6.95
N LYS A 468 -14.94 4.74 6.86
CA LYS A 468 -16.25 4.10 6.99
C LYS A 468 -16.56 3.18 5.81
N GLU A 469 -16.34 3.65 4.59
CA GLU A 469 -16.63 2.90 3.36
C GLU A 469 -15.76 1.65 3.22
N LEU A 470 -14.49 1.76 3.58
CA LEU A 470 -13.55 0.63 3.65
C LEU A 470 -13.90 -0.33 4.79
N ARG A 471 -14.79 0.05 5.71
CA ARG A 471 -15.12 -0.70 6.94
C ARG A 471 -13.85 -0.97 7.75
N SER A 472 -12.96 0.02 7.82
CA SER A 472 -11.67 -0.11 8.50
C SER A 472 -11.87 -0.10 10.02
N ARG A 473 -11.19 -1.01 10.72
CA ARG A 473 -11.19 -1.07 12.20
C ARG A 473 -10.30 0.01 12.79
N MET A 474 -9.16 0.29 12.14
CA MET A 474 -8.23 1.34 12.51
C MET A 474 -7.71 2.03 11.26
N SER A 475 -7.75 3.37 11.21
CA SER A 475 -7.08 4.13 10.15
C SER A 475 -6.04 5.11 10.68
N VAL A 476 -4.89 5.15 10.01
CA VAL A 476 -3.78 6.04 10.37
C VAL A 476 -3.56 7.03 9.24
N GLY A 477 -3.55 8.32 9.59
CA GLY A 477 -3.28 9.39 8.64
C GLY A 477 -1.84 9.33 8.12
N MET A 478 -1.67 9.56 6.82
CA MET A 478 -0.38 9.65 6.12
C MET A 478 -0.39 10.80 5.09
N HIS A 479 0.67 10.92 4.27
CA HIS A 479 0.82 11.98 3.26
C HIS A 479 0.81 13.42 3.82
N TYR A 480 1.24 13.56 5.08
CA TYR A 480 1.41 14.86 5.74
C TYR A 480 2.69 14.86 6.57
N GLY A 481 3.08 16.03 7.11
CA GLY A 481 4.13 16.12 8.13
C GLY A 481 5.57 15.90 7.64
N THR A 482 5.78 15.67 6.33
CA THR A 482 7.10 15.37 5.75
C THR A 482 7.54 16.37 4.70
N VAL A 483 6.72 16.58 3.68
CA VAL A 483 7.01 17.47 2.54
C VAL A 483 5.80 18.34 2.26
N ARG A 484 6.02 19.53 1.72
CA ARG A 484 4.94 20.37 1.22
C ARG A 484 4.78 20.10 -0.28
N GLY A 485 3.58 19.76 -0.72
CA GLY A 485 3.26 19.71 -2.14
C GLY A 485 3.56 21.07 -2.78
N ALA A 486 4.08 21.09 -4.02
CA ALA A 486 4.56 22.32 -4.66
C ALA A 486 3.49 23.41 -4.82
N LEU A 487 2.20 23.04 -4.79
CA LEU A 487 1.07 23.97 -4.74
C LEU A 487 0.57 24.16 -3.31
N SER A 488 0.32 23.09 -2.57
CA SER A 488 -0.20 23.14 -1.19
C SER A 488 0.71 23.86 -0.20
N GLU A 489 2.02 23.96 -0.48
CA GLU A 489 2.96 24.76 0.30
C GLU A 489 2.46 26.19 0.57
N GLN A 490 1.72 26.77 -0.37
CA GLN A 490 1.22 28.14 -0.30
C GLN A 490 -0.10 28.30 0.47
N TYR A 491 -0.73 27.20 0.88
CA TYR A 491 -2.12 27.19 1.38
C TYR A 491 -2.35 26.37 2.65
N GLU A 492 -1.52 25.37 2.90
CA GLU A 492 -1.71 24.41 4.00
C GLU A 492 -0.70 24.66 5.12
N ASP A 493 -1.19 24.91 6.34
CA ASP A 493 -0.36 24.80 7.54
C ASP A 493 -0.07 23.31 7.77
N VAL A 494 1.20 22.93 7.85
CA VAL A 494 1.65 21.54 8.02
C VAL A 494 1.15 20.87 9.32
N ARG A 495 0.58 21.64 10.25
CA ARG A 495 -0.04 21.18 11.50
C ARG A 495 -1.56 21.03 11.38
N GLU A 496 -2.16 21.55 10.32
CA GLU A 496 -3.61 21.53 10.09
C GLU A 496 -4.13 20.10 9.81
N PRO A 497 -3.48 19.26 8.98
CA PRO A 497 -3.96 17.91 8.67
C PRO A 497 -4.28 17.03 9.90
N PRO A 498 -3.36 16.80 10.87
CA PRO A 498 -3.65 15.92 12.00
C PRO A 498 -4.70 16.52 12.96
N ARG A 499 -4.77 17.86 13.05
CA ARG A 499 -5.78 18.56 13.86
C ARG A 499 -7.18 18.37 13.27
N LEU A 500 -7.35 18.66 11.98
CA LEU A 500 -8.61 18.45 11.29
C LEU A 500 -9.00 16.97 11.25
N TRP A 501 -8.04 16.06 11.04
CA TRP A 501 -8.30 14.62 11.10
C TRP A 501 -8.94 14.20 12.42
N LYS A 502 -8.43 14.72 13.54
CA LYS A 502 -9.00 14.47 14.87
C LYS A 502 -10.40 15.10 15.02
N GLU A 503 -10.56 16.36 14.62
CA GLU A 503 -11.84 17.07 14.75
C GLU A 503 -12.95 16.43 13.91
N GLU A 504 -12.64 15.98 12.69
CA GLU A 504 -13.59 15.30 11.81
C GLU A 504 -13.91 13.89 12.31
N ALA A 505 -12.93 13.17 12.85
CA ALA A 505 -13.12 11.88 13.49
C ALA A 505 -14.08 11.94 14.68
N GLU A 506 -13.82 12.85 15.62
CA GLU A 506 -14.64 13.04 16.83
C GLU A 506 -16.07 13.44 16.44
N ARG A 507 -16.22 14.31 15.46
CA ARG A 507 -17.54 14.71 14.94
C ARG A 507 -18.29 13.54 14.30
N ALA A 508 -17.57 12.63 13.65
CA ALA A 508 -18.12 11.44 13.06
C ALA A 508 -18.41 10.32 14.07
N GLY A 509 -18.14 10.55 15.37
CA GLY A 509 -18.35 9.59 16.45
C GLY A 509 -17.25 8.52 16.56
N LEU A 510 -16.10 8.72 15.92
CA LEU A 510 -14.99 7.77 15.91
C LEU A 510 -14.03 8.04 17.08
N ARG A 511 -13.54 6.97 17.71
CA ARG A 511 -12.60 7.07 18.84
C ARG A 511 -11.17 7.31 18.35
N TRP A 512 -10.63 8.47 18.68
CA TRP A 512 -9.23 8.80 18.44
C TRP A 512 -8.27 7.83 19.16
N GLY A 513 -7.23 7.36 18.47
CA GLY A 513 -6.26 6.39 18.97
C GLY A 513 -6.76 4.94 19.00
N LYS A 514 -8.02 4.67 18.63
CA LYS A 514 -8.59 3.32 18.57
C LYS A 514 -9.16 2.97 17.20
N GLU A 515 -9.99 3.85 16.63
CA GLU A 515 -10.58 3.67 15.29
C GLU A 515 -9.86 4.52 14.24
N VAL A 516 -9.37 5.69 14.64
CA VAL A 516 -8.61 6.58 13.77
C VAL A 516 -7.53 7.29 14.57
N GLY A 517 -6.40 7.59 13.94
CA GLY A 517 -5.32 8.29 14.62
C GLY A 517 -4.16 8.67 13.71
N VAL A 518 -3.05 9.00 14.36
CA VAL A 518 -1.75 9.28 13.75
C VAL A 518 -0.68 8.55 14.54
N CYS A 519 0.49 8.36 13.92
CA CYS A 519 1.69 7.89 14.59
C CYS A 519 2.85 8.85 14.29
N ASN A 520 3.97 8.71 14.99
CA ASN A 520 5.18 9.46 14.71
C ASN A 520 5.92 8.88 13.49
N ILE A 521 6.75 9.70 12.84
CA ILE A 521 7.64 9.21 11.79
C ILE A 521 8.66 8.28 12.45
N GLY A 522 8.72 7.03 12.00
CA GLY A 522 9.53 5.95 12.56
C GLY A 522 8.77 5.04 13.53
N GLU A 523 7.55 5.40 13.93
CA GLU A 523 6.74 4.57 14.84
C GLU A 523 6.09 3.40 14.10
N THR A 524 5.98 2.26 14.79
CA THR A 524 5.32 1.05 14.28
C THR A 524 3.93 0.89 14.87
N VAL A 525 2.93 0.80 13.99
CA VAL A 525 1.56 0.43 14.33
C VAL A 525 1.44 -1.09 14.26
N LEU A 526 0.87 -1.69 15.30
CA LEU A 526 0.72 -3.14 15.43
C LEU A 526 -0.77 -3.52 15.45
N VAL A 527 -1.18 -4.42 14.56
CA VAL A 527 -2.60 -4.82 14.35
C VAL A 527 -2.83 -6.31 14.47
#